data_AF-A0A4R5Q4W9-F1
#
_entry.id   AF-A0A4R5Q4W9-F1
#
_cell.length_a   1.000
_cell.length_b   1.000
_cell.length_c   1.000
_cell.angle_alpha   90.00
_cell.angle_beta   90.00
_cell.angle_gamma   90.00
#
_symmetry.space_group_name_H-M   'P 1'
#
loop_
_entity.id
_entity.type
_entity.pdbx_description
1 polymer ?
#
loop_
_entity_poly.entity_id
_entity_poly.type
_entity_poly.pdbx_seq_one_letter_code
_entity_poly.pdbx_strand_id
1 'polypeptide(L)'
;RVIGTGWVASAGALIFLAGARERRYCLPNTRFLLHQPMGGVRGPATDIDIEAREIVKMRERINRIISRETGQSNERVERDTDRNYWMSAEEAVAYGMVGRIVANARDL
;
A
#
# COMPACT_ATOMS: atom_id res chain seq x y z
N ARG A 1 -9.60 14.54 0.47
CA ARG A 1 -10.30 13.32 0.93
C ARG A 1 -10.05 12.26 -0.14
N VAL A 2 -9.85 11.00 0.22
CA VAL A 2 -9.64 9.91 -0.75
C VAL A 2 -10.61 8.78 -0.40
N ILE A 3 -11.27 8.22 -1.40
CA ILE A 3 -12.25 7.13 -1.24
C ILE A 3 -11.76 5.93 -2.04
N GLY A 4 -11.52 4.82 -1.35
CA GLY A 4 -11.22 3.52 -1.94
C GLY A 4 -12.51 2.78 -2.26
N THR A 5 -12.63 2.29 -3.49
CA THR A 5 -13.79 1.52 -3.96
C THR A 5 -13.32 0.33 -4.79
N GLY A 6 -14.01 -0.81 -4.71
CA GLY A 6 -13.58 -2.01 -5.43
C GLY A 6 -12.25 -2.51 -4.86
N TRP A 7 -11.17 -2.45 -5.62
CA TRP A 7 -9.85 -2.86 -5.18
C TRP A 7 -8.87 -1.68 -5.12
N VAL A 8 -8.21 -1.52 -3.99
CA VAL A 8 -7.14 -0.55 -3.77
C VAL A 8 -5.84 -1.33 -3.58
N ALA A 9 -5.13 -1.54 -4.68
CA ALA A 9 -4.03 -2.50 -4.76
C ALA A 9 -2.74 -1.86 -5.28
N SER A 10 -1.60 -2.33 -4.77
CA SER A 10 -0.27 -1.96 -5.28
C SER A 10 -0.05 -0.44 -5.29
N ALA A 11 0.32 0.16 -6.43
CA ALA A 11 0.44 1.60 -6.59
C ALA A 11 -0.82 2.38 -6.16
N GLY A 12 -2.02 1.80 -6.34
CA GLY A 12 -3.27 2.39 -5.86
C GLY A 12 -3.35 2.49 -4.35
N ALA A 13 -2.82 1.50 -3.61
CA ALA A 13 -2.70 1.55 -2.16
C ALA A 13 -1.73 2.64 -1.72
N LEU A 14 -0.62 2.82 -2.43
CA LEU A 14 0.33 3.90 -2.15
C LEU A 14 -0.29 5.30 -2.37
N ILE A 15 -1.03 5.49 -3.48
CA ILE A 15 -1.78 6.73 -3.75
C ILE A 15 -2.83 6.97 -2.67
N PHE A 16 -3.54 5.92 -2.25
CA PHE A 16 -4.55 6.01 -1.19
C PHE A 16 -3.95 6.51 0.13
N LEU A 17 -2.76 6.04 0.48
CA LEU A 17 -2.04 6.44 1.69
C LEU A 17 -1.60 7.91 1.69
N ALA A 18 -1.52 8.58 0.54
CA ALA A 18 -1.18 10.01 0.47
C ALA A 18 -2.24 10.93 1.10
N GLY A 19 -3.47 10.42 1.29
CA GLY A 19 -4.49 11.11 2.08
C GLY A 19 -4.22 11.00 3.58
N ALA A 20 -4.41 12.10 4.32
CA ALA A 20 -4.41 12.08 5.78
C ALA A 20 -5.38 11.01 6.30
N ARG A 21 -4.97 10.22 7.30
CA ARG A 21 -5.66 8.99 7.73
C ARG A 21 -7.14 9.21 8.02
N GLU A 22 -7.48 10.30 8.71
CA GLU A 22 -8.84 10.69 9.07
C GLU A 22 -9.73 11.06 7.86
N ARG A 23 -9.12 11.26 6.69
CA ARG A 23 -9.77 11.59 5.40
C ARG A 23 -9.62 10.48 4.36
N ARG A 24 -9.17 9.28 4.77
CA ARG A 24 -9.13 8.04 3.98
C ARG A 24 -10.37 7.21 4.26
N TYR A 25 -11.24 7.09 3.28
CA TYR A 25 -12.51 6.37 3.37
C TYR A 25 -12.50 5.14 2.47
N CYS A 26 -13.31 4.14 2.77
CA CYS A 26 -13.58 3.05 1.83
C CYS A 26 -15.01 2.52 1.93
N LEU A 27 -15.47 1.82 0.89
CA LEU A 27 -16.75 1.10 0.93
C LEU A 27 -16.62 -0.25 1.65
N PRO A 28 -17.71 -0.84 2.18
CA PRO A 28 -17.64 -2.05 2.99
C PRO A 28 -17.01 -3.27 2.29
N ASN A 29 -17.21 -3.39 0.97
CA ASN A 29 -16.67 -4.50 0.18
C ASN A 29 -15.31 -4.18 -0.47
N THR A 30 -14.67 -3.07 -0.09
CA THR A 30 -13.36 -2.70 -0.66
C THR A 30 -12.31 -3.70 -0.23
N ARG A 31 -11.48 -4.16 -1.17
CA ARG A 31 -10.31 -4.99 -0.88
C ARG A 31 -9.05 -4.17 -1.03
N PHE A 32 -8.11 -4.38 -0.10
CA PHE A 32 -6.79 -3.77 -0.14
C PHE A 32 -5.74 -4.83 -0.41
N LEU A 33 -4.71 -4.45 -1.17
CA LEU A 33 -3.55 -5.29 -1.44
C LEU A 33 -2.27 -4.49 -1.28
N LEU A 34 -1.41 -4.95 -0.38
CA LEU A 34 -0.02 -4.52 -0.29
C LEU A 34 0.88 -5.64 -0.82
N HIS A 35 1.92 -5.25 -1.57
CA HIS A 35 2.98 -6.15 -2.00
C HIS A 35 4.22 -5.33 -2.37
N GLN A 36 5.35 -6.01 -2.51
CA GLN A 36 6.60 -5.42 -2.98
C GLN A 36 6.48 -4.95 -4.44
N PRO A 37 7.27 -3.95 -4.86
CA PRO A 37 7.34 -3.57 -6.27
C PRO A 37 7.81 -4.75 -7.11
N MET A 38 7.23 -4.90 -8.30
CA MET A 38 7.65 -5.89 -9.28
C MET A 38 8.41 -5.21 -10.42
N GLY A 39 9.44 -5.88 -10.92
CA GLY A 39 10.24 -5.40 -12.04
C GLY A 39 10.95 -6.56 -12.74
N GLY A 40 11.60 -6.24 -13.85
CA GLY A 40 12.39 -7.19 -14.61
C GLY A 40 13.28 -6.43 -15.59
N VAL A 41 14.53 -6.87 -15.70
CA VAL A 41 15.53 -6.25 -16.56
C VAL A 41 16.25 -7.34 -17.36
N ARG A 42 16.63 -7.00 -18.60
CA ARG A 42 17.49 -7.81 -19.46
C ARG A 42 18.49 -6.86 -20.12
N GLY A 43 19.74 -7.27 -20.26
CA GLY A 43 20.77 -6.43 -20.86
C GLY A 43 22.17 -6.77 -20.35
N PRO A 44 23.14 -5.88 -20.58
CA PRO A 44 24.47 -5.94 -19.98
C PRO A 44 24.42 -6.13 -18.47
N ALA A 45 25.45 -6.79 -17.90
CA ALA A 45 25.53 -7.03 -16.47
C ALA A 45 25.47 -5.72 -15.64
N THR A 46 26.03 -4.63 -16.15
CA THR A 46 25.99 -3.30 -15.50
C THR A 46 24.58 -2.77 -15.37
N ASP A 47 23.75 -2.89 -16.41
CA ASP A 47 22.37 -2.41 -16.38
C ASP A 47 21.52 -3.27 -15.44
N ILE A 48 21.76 -4.59 -15.42
CA ILE A 48 21.11 -5.50 -14.48
C ILE A 48 21.43 -5.12 -13.02
N ASP A 49 22.70 -4.84 -12.70
CA ASP A 49 23.11 -4.40 -11.35
C ASP A 49 22.47 -3.05 -10.95
N ILE A 50 22.39 -2.10 -11.89
CA ILE A 50 21.75 -0.80 -11.65
C ILE A 50 20.27 -0.98 -11.29
N GLU A 51 19.51 -1.68 -12.14
CA GLU A 51 18.06 -1.85 -11.92
C GLU A 51 17.76 -2.71 -10.68
N ALA A 52 18.59 -3.72 -10.39
CA ALA A 52 18.47 -4.51 -9.17
C ALA A 52 18.66 -3.66 -7.90
N ARG A 53 19.60 -2.71 -7.90
CA ARG A 53 19.80 -1.79 -6.77
C ARG A 53 18.64 -0.81 -6.63
N GLU A 54 18.12 -0.29 -7.74
CA GLU A 54 17.02 0.66 -7.71
C GLU A 54 15.71 0.03 -7.23
N ILE A 55 15.38 -1.20 -7.63
CA ILE A 55 14.17 -1.88 -7.12
C ILE A 55 14.27 -2.16 -5.61
N VAL A 56 15.47 -2.47 -5.09
CA VAL A 56 15.70 -2.63 -3.64
C VAL A 56 15.48 -1.31 -2.90
N LYS A 57 16.08 -0.21 -3.37
CA LYS A 57 15.87 1.14 -2.79
C LYS A 57 14.40 1.55 -2.84
N MET A 58 13.72 1.23 -3.94
CA MET A 58 12.30 1.51 -4.12
C MET A 58 11.44 0.75 -3.12
N ARG A 59 11.70 -0.55 -2.95
CA ARG A 59 11.02 -1.40 -1.95
C ARG A 59 11.16 -0.82 -0.55
N GLU A 60 12.37 -0.49 -0.12
CA GLU A 60 12.62 0.11 1.20
C GLU A 60 11.88 1.45 1.37
N ARG A 61 11.91 2.31 0.35
CA ARG A 61 11.21 3.60 0.39
C ARG A 61 9.70 3.43 0.50
N ILE A 62 9.11 2.52 -0.27
CA ILE A 62 7.68 2.22 -0.21
C ILE A 62 7.30 1.67 1.17
N ASN A 63 8.09 0.75 1.73
CA ASN A 63 7.82 0.17 3.05
C ASN A 63 7.87 1.24 4.16
N ARG A 64 8.84 2.16 4.10
CA ARG A 64 8.89 3.31 5.02
C ARG A 64 7.68 4.23 4.90
N ILE A 65 7.15 4.44 3.68
CA ILE A 65 5.92 5.22 3.49
C ILE A 65 4.74 4.48 4.12
N ILE A 66 4.55 3.20 3.81
CA ILE A 66 3.46 2.40 4.37
C ILE A 66 3.53 2.41 5.90
N SER A 67 4.70 2.13 6.49
CA SER A 67 4.91 2.16 7.94
C SER A 67 4.50 3.51 8.53
N ARG A 68 5.02 4.62 8.01
CA ARG A 68 4.68 5.97 8.50
C ARG A 68 3.19 6.28 8.41
N GLU A 69 2.57 5.99 7.26
CA GLU A 69 1.17 6.37 7.01
C GLU A 69 0.16 5.45 7.69
N THR A 70 0.55 4.24 8.10
CA THR A 70 -0.32 3.27 8.77
C THR A 70 -0.07 3.22 10.28
N GLY A 71 1.13 3.59 10.74
CA GLY A 71 1.59 3.43 12.12
C GLY A 71 2.14 2.03 12.43
N GLN A 72 2.24 1.14 11.45
CA GLN A 72 2.88 -0.16 11.62
C GLN A 72 4.40 -0.04 11.67
N SER A 73 5.09 -0.97 12.34
CA SER A 73 6.55 -1.01 12.30
C SER A 73 7.06 -1.38 10.89
N ASN A 74 8.27 -0.93 10.53
CA ASN A 74 8.87 -1.28 9.24
C ASN A 74 9.03 -2.79 9.09
N GLU A 75 9.40 -3.51 10.16
CA GLU A 75 9.61 -4.96 10.13
C GLU A 75 8.31 -5.71 9.82
N ARG A 76 7.18 -5.23 10.35
CA ARG A 76 5.87 -5.79 10.03
C ARG A 76 5.52 -5.52 8.58
N VAL A 77 5.66 -4.28 8.12
CA VAL A 77 5.37 -3.91 6.73
C VAL A 77 6.23 -4.69 5.75
N GLU A 78 7.52 -4.88 6.03
CA GLU A 78 8.41 -5.71 5.20
C GLU A 78 7.91 -7.15 5.08
N ARG A 79 7.49 -7.75 6.18
CA ARG A 79 6.92 -9.10 6.19
C ARG A 79 5.62 -9.19 5.40
N ASP A 80 4.73 -8.23 5.62
CA ASP A 80 3.41 -8.23 4.99
C ASP A 80 3.53 -7.92 3.49
N THR A 81 4.48 -7.08 3.06
CA THR A 81 4.68 -6.73 1.65
C THR A 81 5.52 -7.74 0.86
N ASP A 82 6.22 -8.69 1.50
CA ASP A 82 7.06 -9.66 0.78
C ASP A 82 6.24 -10.52 -0.21
N ARG A 83 4.97 -10.75 0.08
CA ARG A 83 4.01 -11.39 -0.83
C ARG A 83 2.74 -10.56 -0.93
N ASN A 84 1.77 -11.08 -1.66
CA ASN A 84 0.46 -10.45 -1.74
C ASN A 84 -0.25 -10.53 -0.38
N TYR A 85 -0.36 -9.40 0.30
CA TYR A 85 -1.09 -9.27 1.56
C TYR A 85 -2.43 -8.59 1.32
N TRP A 86 -3.47 -9.41 1.31
CA TRP A 86 -4.83 -8.98 1.09
C TRP A 86 -5.53 -8.66 2.41
N MET A 87 -6.35 -7.60 2.39
CA MET A 87 -7.17 -7.18 3.52
C MET A 87 -8.61 -6.91 3.08
N SER A 88 -9.55 -7.17 3.98
CA SER A 88 -10.91 -6.61 3.98
C SER A 88 -10.89 -5.13 4.36
N ALA A 89 -12.04 -4.46 4.30
CA ALA A 89 -12.18 -3.08 4.74
C ALA A 89 -11.87 -2.93 6.25
N GLU A 90 -12.36 -3.86 7.07
CA GLU A 90 -12.15 -3.90 8.53
C GLU A 90 -10.68 -4.16 8.87
N GLU A 91 -10.05 -5.13 8.20
CA GLU A 91 -8.63 -5.42 8.35
C GLU A 91 -7.79 -4.19 7.96
N ALA A 92 -8.16 -3.47 6.90
CA ALA A 92 -7.48 -2.25 6.48
C ALA A 92 -7.63 -1.09 7.49
N VAL A 93 -8.76 -1.00 8.20
CA VAL A 93 -8.93 -0.06 9.33
C VAL A 93 -8.00 -0.45 10.47
N ALA A 94 -7.99 -1.73 10.86
CA ALA A 94 -7.13 -2.25 11.93
C ALA A 94 -5.63 -2.10 11.60
N TYR A 95 -5.26 -2.27 10.33
CA TYR A 95 -3.90 -2.05 9.83
C TYR A 95 -3.50 -0.57 9.84
N GLY A 96 -4.47 0.34 9.86
CA GLY A 96 -4.26 1.78 9.81
C GLY A 96 -4.25 2.36 8.39
N MET A 97 -4.54 1.55 7.37
CA MET A 97 -4.72 2.04 6.00
C MET A 97 -5.94 2.94 5.87
N VAL A 98 -7.06 2.60 6.51
CA VAL A 98 -8.35 3.30 6.36
C VAL A 98 -8.69 4.05 7.65
N GLY A 99 -9.23 5.25 7.52
CA GLY A 99 -9.78 6.01 8.64
C GLY A 99 -11.21 5.60 8.96
N ARG A 100 -12.08 5.50 7.95
CA ARG A 100 -13.49 5.14 8.13
C ARG A 100 -14.07 4.35 6.96
N ILE A 101 -14.89 3.35 7.27
CA ILE A 101 -15.74 2.66 6.30
C ILE A 101 -17.06 3.43 6.18
N VAL A 102 -17.49 3.70 4.95
CA VAL A 102 -18.69 4.49 4.63
C VAL A 102 -19.61 3.70 3.72
N ALA A 103 -20.93 3.77 3.93
CA ALA A 103 -21.90 3.00 3.14
C ALA A 103 -22.72 3.89 2.20
N ASN A 104 -22.83 5.17 2.51
CA ASN A 104 -23.62 6.12 1.73
C ASN A 104 -22.95 7.50 1.71
N ALA A 105 -23.36 8.34 0.76
CA ALA A 105 -22.73 9.65 0.53
C ALA A 105 -22.81 10.60 1.72
N ARG A 106 -23.76 10.38 2.65
CA ARG A 106 -23.93 11.21 3.86
C ARG A 106 -22.89 10.89 4.94
N ASP A 107 -22.19 9.76 4.83
CA ASP A 107 -21.16 9.33 5.77
C ASP A 107 -19.78 9.98 5.51
N LEU A 108 -19.62 10.72 4.41
CA LEU A 108 -18.37 11.34 3.91
C LEU A 108 -18.10 12.75 4.44
#